data_AF-A0A1Q3YXR0-F1
#
_entry.id   AF-A0A1Q3YXR0-F1
#
_cell.length_a   1.000
_cell.length_b   1.000
_cell.length_c   1.000
_cell.angle_alpha   90.00
_cell.angle_beta   90.00
_cell.angle_gamma   90.00
#
_symmetry.space_group_name_H-M   'P 1'
#
loop_
_entity.id
_entity.type
_entity.pdbx_description
1 polymer ?
#
loop_
_entity_poly.entity_id
_entity_poly.type
_entity_poly.pdbx_seq_one_letter_code
_entity_poly.pdbx_strand_id
1 'polypeptide(L)'
;MHRRPSVQEQLGLIEAFYRGVTDTAAFHDAMNRFADAFGARASALLSFDASVPKSDVSVVTGDFEGDVLARYQRDYMPFDPAPQAFSRLPIGRASSTDRMFTADEKRRSVFLNELFEPAGFVETLGGVTRSAGGRFEMFGLQRGKDRAVFGKDDDRAAENIIPHMARALQVRRLLLAQDVLVANLERTLDRATAGIAILDPAGRLAFANKTAQAICQAADGLSFDRSGRLVAADAVARRSIDAQIAGVAAGESGGLVPVPRPSGRRAYTVLVAPLTAELSDQLLDATRSGAMLVVHDPELGLGAPVEALQKGLGLPRGAAELSMALAAGHDLKSFAEARGVTIHTARFHLRIALERTEANSQAGLVRLVVRFLSDMGAGW
;
A
#
# COMPACT_ATOMS: atom_id res chain seq x y z
N MET A 1 -33.87 -23.43 -21.09
CA MET A 1 -34.03 -22.38 -22.12
C MET A 1 -32.83 -21.44 -21.99
N HIS A 2 -31.97 -21.36 -23.01
CA HIS A 2 -30.77 -20.50 -22.99
C HIS A 2 -31.21 -19.05 -23.17
N ARG A 3 -31.16 -18.25 -22.12
CA ARG A 3 -31.55 -16.83 -22.18
C ARG A 3 -30.27 -16.01 -22.26
N ARG A 4 -30.11 -15.31 -23.38
CA ARG A 4 -29.01 -14.38 -23.63
C ARG A 4 -29.26 -13.07 -22.90
N PRO A 5 -28.22 -12.31 -22.51
CA PRO A 5 -28.44 -11.01 -21.93
C PRO A 5 -28.94 -10.04 -23.00
N SER A 6 -30.11 -9.45 -22.74
CA SER A 6 -30.64 -8.31 -23.48
C SER A 6 -29.68 -7.13 -23.43
N VAL A 7 -29.87 -6.15 -24.33
CA VAL A 7 -29.07 -4.91 -24.32
C VAL A 7 -29.18 -4.21 -22.96
N GLN A 8 -30.35 -4.22 -22.32
CA GLN A 8 -30.56 -3.64 -20.99
C GLN A 8 -29.75 -4.38 -19.90
N GLU A 9 -29.71 -5.71 -19.95
CA GLU A 9 -28.90 -6.53 -19.04
C GLU A 9 -27.40 -6.29 -19.26
N GLN A 10 -26.95 -6.14 -20.51
CA GLN A 10 -25.55 -5.78 -20.83
C GLN A 10 -25.17 -4.40 -20.27
N LEU A 11 -26.04 -3.40 -20.41
CA LEU A 11 -25.80 -2.07 -19.83
C LEU A 11 -25.73 -2.12 -18.29
N GLY A 12 -26.62 -2.88 -17.65
CA GLY A 12 -26.61 -3.08 -16.21
C GLY A 12 -25.33 -3.76 -15.71
N LEU A 13 -24.78 -4.74 -16.47
CA LEU A 13 -23.50 -5.36 -16.18
C LEU A 13 -22.33 -4.40 -16.31
N ILE A 14 -22.33 -3.59 -17.37
CA ILE A 14 -21.30 -2.55 -17.57
C ILE A 14 -21.28 -1.60 -16.37
N GLU A 15 -22.45 -1.11 -15.94
CA GLU A 15 -22.57 -0.25 -14.76
C GLU A 15 -22.04 -0.96 -13.50
N ALA A 16 -22.38 -2.24 -13.30
CA ALA A 16 -21.89 -3.03 -12.17
C ALA A 16 -20.36 -3.13 -12.14
N PHE A 17 -19.71 -3.37 -13.28
CA PHE A 17 -18.24 -3.38 -13.36
C PHE A 17 -17.62 -2.03 -13.02
N TYR A 18 -18.22 -0.92 -13.46
CA TYR A 18 -17.75 0.42 -13.11
C TYR A 18 -17.95 0.74 -11.62
N ARG A 19 -19.06 0.30 -11.00
CA ARG A 19 -19.24 0.39 -9.53
C ARG A 19 -18.18 -0.42 -8.78
N GLY A 20 -17.80 -1.58 -9.31
CA GLY A 20 -16.72 -2.42 -8.78
C GLY A 20 -15.32 -1.83 -8.92
N VAL A 21 -15.12 -0.66 -9.54
CA VAL A 21 -13.79 -0.05 -9.67
C VAL A 21 -13.18 0.29 -8.31
N THR A 22 -13.98 0.80 -7.38
CA THR A 22 -13.54 1.23 -6.03
C THR A 22 -13.96 0.30 -4.91
N ASP A 23 -14.86 -0.66 -5.19
CA ASP A 23 -15.41 -1.57 -4.18
C ASP A 23 -15.20 -3.04 -4.59
N THR A 24 -14.48 -3.79 -3.76
CA THR A 24 -14.17 -5.21 -3.98
C THR A 24 -15.42 -6.09 -3.93
N ALA A 25 -16.35 -5.84 -3.00
CA ALA A 25 -17.58 -6.61 -2.89
C ALA A 25 -18.50 -6.33 -4.09
N ALA A 26 -18.60 -5.07 -4.52
CA ALA A 26 -19.34 -4.73 -5.73
C ALA A 26 -18.73 -5.34 -7.00
N PHE A 27 -17.40 -5.47 -7.08
CA PHE A 27 -16.74 -6.14 -8.20
C PHE A 27 -17.03 -7.65 -8.22
N HIS A 28 -17.04 -8.29 -7.04
CA HIS A 28 -17.42 -9.70 -6.91
C HIS A 28 -18.87 -9.93 -7.32
N ASP A 29 -19.80 -9.07 -6.88
CA ASP A 29 -21.19 -9.09 -7.32
C ASP A 29 -21.33 -8.89 -8.84
N ALA A 30 -20.55 -7.99 -9.45
CA ALA A 30 -20.54 -7.79 -10.90
C ALA A 30 -20.13 -9.07 -11.67
N MET A 31 -19.15 -9.81 -11.16
CA MET A 31 -18.73 -11.09 -11.73
C MET A 31 -19.81 -12.18 -11.57
N ASN A 32 -20.52 -12.23 -10.43
CA ASN A 32 -21.68 -13.10 -10.25
C ASN A 32 -22.81 -12.80 -11.25
N ARG A 33 -23.18 -11.52 -11.37
CA ARG A 33 -24.20 -11.10 -12.35
C ARG A 33 -23.78 -11.43 -13.78
N PHE A 34 -22.48 -11.37 -14.08
CA PHE A 34 -21.95 -11.74 -15.38
C PHE A 34 -22.10 -13.23 -15.65
N ALA A 35 -21.87 -14.10 -14.66
CA ALA A 35 -22.19 -15.53 -14.77
C ALA A 35 -23.69 -15.76 -15.02
N ASP A 36 -24.56 -15.15 -14.20
CA ASP A 36 -26.01 -15.29 -14.28
C ASP A 36 -26.58 -14.88 -15.64
N ALA A 37 -26.07 -13.76 -16.18
CA ALA A 37 -26.48 -13.20 -17.46
C ALA A 37 -26.21 -14.14 -18.65
N PHE A 38 -25.23 -15.03 -18.52
CA PHE A 38 -24.88 -16.05 -19.52
C PHE A 38 -25.38 -17.45 -19.14
N GLY A 39 -26.13 -17.57 -18.02
CA GLY A 39 -26.58 -18.85 -17.49
C GLY A 39 -25.42 -19.77 -17.08
N ALA A 40 -24.27 -19.19 -16.73
CA ALA A 40 -23.13 -19.90 -16.16
C ALA A 40 -23.33 -20.13 -14.66
N ARG A 41 -22.68 -21.17 -14.14
CA ARG A 41 -22.71 -21.54 -12.71
C ARG A 41 -21.61 -20.85 -11.90
N ALA A 42 -20.59 -20.36 -12.60
CA ALA A 42 -19.46 -19.68 -12.01
C ALA A 42 -18.85 -18.70 -13.01
N SER A 43 -18.07 -17.78 -12.46
CA SER A 43 -17.17 -16.96 -13.24
C SER A 43 -15.79 -16.93 -12.59
N ALA A 44 -14.77 -16.74 -13.41
CA ALA A 44 -13.41 -16.52 -12.94
C ALA A 44 -12.75 -15.40 -13.75
N LEU A 45 -12.01 -14.54 -13.07
CA LEU A 45 -11.05 -13.60 -13.67
C LEU A 45 -9.65 -14.07 -13.31
N LEU A 46 -8.84 -14.34 -14.33
CA LEU A 46 -7.45 -14.77 -14.19
C LEU A 46 -6.52 -13.68 -14.70
N SER A 47 -5.45 -13.42 -13.94
CA SER A 47 -4.39 -12.49 -14.31
C SER A 47 -3.05 -13.19 -14.15
N PHE A 48 -2.29 -13.25 -15.24
CA PHE A 48 -0.97 -13.85 -15.30
C PHE A 48 0.07 -12.74 -15.54
N ASP A 49 1.10 -12.67 -14.73
CA ASP A 49 2.19 -11.70 -14.81
C ASP A 49 3.53 -12.44 -14.89
N ALA A 50 4.22 -12.34 -16.03
CA ALA A 50 5.50 -13.01 -16.24
C ALA A 50 6.61 -12.52 -15.28
N SER A 51 6.46 -11.33 -14.69
CA SER A 51 7.40 -10.80 -13.69
C SER A 51 7.17 -11.36 -12.27
N VAL A 52 5.98 -11.93 -12.03
CA VAL A 52 5.59 -12.55 -10.76
C VAL A 52 5.05 -13.94 -11.07
N PRO A 53 5.90 -14.99 -11.07
CA PRO A 53 5.52 -16.35 -11.50
C PRO A 53 4.36 -17.00 -10.71
N LYS A 54 3.85 -16.35 -9.66
CA LYS A 54 2.73 -16.76 -8.80
C LYS A 54 1.50 -15.85 -8.94
N SER A 55 1.26 -15.27 -10.10
CA SER A 55 0.06 -14.45 -10.32
C SER A 55 -1.17 -15.36 -10.51
N ASP A 56 -2.00 -15.39 -9.46
CA ASP A 56 -3.14 -16.27 -9.23
C ASP A 56 -4.46 -15.72 -9.79
N VAL A 57 -5.43 -16.63 -9.90
CA VAL A 57 -6.86 -16.33 -10.08
C VAL A 57 -7.27 -15.16 -9.20
N SER A 58 -7.69 -14.05 -9.82
CA SER A 58 -7.90 -12.78 -9.13
C SER A 58 -9.28 -12.68 -8.50
N VAL A 59 -10.30 -13.26 -9.13
CA VAL A 59 -11.66 -13.35 -8.61
C VAL A 59 -12.29 -14.64 -9.13
N VAL A 60 -12.97 -15.39 -8.26
CA VAL A 60 -13.85 -16.50 -8.63
C VAL A 60 -15.18 -16.24 -7.97
N THR A 61 -16.26 -16.64 -8.63
CA THR A 61 -17.61 -16.56 -8.09
C THR A 61 -18.42 -17.82 -8.37
N GLY A 62 -19.47 -18.05 -7.59
CA GLY A 62 -20.40 -19.16 -7.77
C GLY A 62 -19.81 -20.52 -7.41
N ASP A 63 -20.23 -21.56 -8.13
CA ASP A 63 -19.95 -22.96 -7.77
C ASP A 63 -18.45 -23.36 -7.88
N PHE A 64 -17.61 -22.49 -8.45
CA PHE A 64 -16.16 -22.74 -8.57
C PHE A 64 -15.39 -22.22 -7.34
N GLU A 65 -16.05 -21.51 -6.41
CA GLU A 65 -15.46 -21.04 -5.16
C GLU A 65 -15.19 -22.18 -4.14
N GLY A 66 -14.58 -21.83 -3.01
CA GLY A 66 -14.40 -22.74 -1.88
C GLY A 66 -13.44 -23.88 -2.19
N ASP A 67 -13.90 -25.13 -1.94
CA ASP A 67 -13.05 -26.33 -2.09
C ASP A 67 -12.58 -26.55 -3.53
N VAL A 68 -13.42 -26.23 -4.53
CA VAL A 68 -13.07 -26.42 -5.94
C VAL A 68 -11.89 -25.50 -6.31
N LEU A 69 -11.96 -24.22 -5.92
CA LEU A 69 -10.86 -23.27 -6.13
C LEU A 69 -9.59 -23.69 -5.37
N ALA A 70 -9.73 -24.12 -4.12
CA ALA A 70 -8.58 -24.53 -3.31
C ALA A 70 -7.86 -25.75 -3.93
N ARG A 71 -8.61 -26.75 -4.40
CA ARG A 71 -8.06 -27.90 -5.12
C ARG A 71 -7.46 -27.50 -6.47
N TYR A 72 -8.11 -26.59 -7.20
CA TYR A 72 -7.59 -26.05 -8.45
C TYR A 72 -6.20 -25.42 -8.26
N GLN A 73 -6.09 -24.48 -7.32
CA GLN A 73 -4.83 -23.77 -7.05
C GLN A 73 -3.72 -24.69 -6.57
N ARG A 74 -4.05 -25.68 -5.73
CA ARG A 74 -3.07 -26.58 -5.13
C ARG A 74 -2.57 -27.65 -6.10
N ASP A 75 -3.49 -28.30 -6.81
CA ASP A 75 -3.19 -29.57 -7.49
C ASP A 75 -3.37 -29.53 -9.02
N TYR A 76 -4.24 -28.64 -9.55
CA TYR A 76 -4.69 -28.73 -10.95
C TYR A 76 -4.32 -27.55 -11.85
N MET A 77 -3.90 -26.40 -11.31
CA MET A 77 -3.55 -25.21 -12.09
C MET A 77 -2.52 -25.49 -13.22
N PRO A 78 -1.45 -26.29 -13.02
CA PRO A 78 -0.52 -26.63 -14.10
C PRO A 78 -1.11 -27.49 -15.22
N PHE A 79 -2.24 -28.14 -14.97
CA PHE A 79 -2.89 -29.09 -15.90
C PHE A 79 -4.09 -28.49 -16.63
N ASP A 80 -4.49 -27.24 -16.33
CA ASP A 80 -5.59 -26.57 -17.03
C ASP A 80 -5.13 -26.07 -18.40
N PRO A 81 -5.67 -26.61 -19.51
CA PRO A 81 -5.30 -26.19 -20.86
C PRO A 81 -5.95 -24.85 -21.26
N ALA A 82 -6.98 -24.38 -20.54
CA ALA A 82 -7.78 -23.23 -20.95
C ALA A 82 -6.95 -21.94 -21.01
N PRO A 83 -6.18 -21.53 -19.99
CA PRO A 83 -5.39 -20.30 -20.05
C PRO A 83 -4.45 -20.24 -21.26
N GLN A 84 -3.80 -21.35 -21.61
CA GLN A 84 -2.91 -21.43 -22.76
C GLN A 84 -3.68 -21.37 -24.10
N ALA A 85 -4.88 -21.97 -24.19
CA ALA A 85 -5.70 -21.87 -25.37
C ALA A 85 -6.24 -20.45 -25.58
N PHE A 86 -6.73 -19.82 -24.52
CA PHE A 86 -7.26 -18.45 -24.55
C PHE A 86 -6.18 -17.39 -24.84
N SER A 87 -4.92 -17.61 -24.44
CA SER A 87 -3.84 -16.66 -24.73
C SER A 87 -3.52 -16.50 -26.23
N ARG A 88 -4.01 -17.42 -27.07
CA ARG A 88 -3.91 -17.34 -28.53
C ARG A 88 -5.01 -16.48 -29.16
N LEU A 89 -6.03 -16.09 -28.41
CA LEU A 89 -7.07 -15.19 -28.91
C LEU A 89 -6.58 -13.73 -28.94
N PRO A 90 -7.00 -12.94 -29.94
CA PRO A 90 -6.82 -11.49 -29.89
C PRO A 90 -7.54 -10.87 -28.68
N ILE A 91 -6.99 -9.77 -28.16
CA ILE A 91 -7.64 -8.97 -27.11
C ILE A 91 -9.03 -8.55 -27.57
N GLY A 92 -10.02 -8.62 -26.68
CA GLY A 92 -11.39 -8.26 -27.01
C GLY A 92 -12.21 -9.36 -27.67
N ARG A 93 -11.62 -10.54 -27.94
CA ARG A 93 -12.32 -11.68 -28.55
C ARG A 93 -12.71 -12.71 -27.49
N ALA A 94 -13.83 -13.38 -27.74
CA ALA A 94 -14.33 -14.48 -26.93
C ALA A 94 -14.50 -15.76 -27.75
N SER A 95 -14.38 -16.91 -27.10
CA SER A 95 -14.75 -18.20 -27.65
C SER A 95 -14.99 -19.20 -26.52
N SER A 96 -15.56 -20.34 -26.84
CA SER A 96 -15.82 -21.40 -25.88
C SER A 96 -14.83 -22.56 -26.01
N THR A 97 -14.60 -23.27 -24.90
CA THR A 97 -13.72 -24.43 -24.87
C THR A 97 -14.24 -25.59 -25.73
N ASP A 98 -15.54 -25.66 -26.04
CA ASP A 98 -16.06 -26.67 -26.99
C ASP A 98 -15.58 -26.45 -28.41
N ARG A 99 -15.29 -25.20 -28.79
CA ARG A 99 -14.73 -24.85 -30.10
C ARG A 99 -13.20 -24.87 -30.12
N MET A 100 -12.55 -24.76 -28.96
CA MET A 100 -11.09 -24.73 -28.85
C MET A 100 -10.46 -26.11 -28.73
N PHE A 101 -11.16 -27.05 -28.10
CA PHE A 101 -10.62 -28.39 -27.82
C PHE A 101 -11.39 -29.46 -28.57
N THR A 102 -10.65 -30.36 -29.19
CA THR A 102 -11.16 -31.59 -29.79
C THR A 102 -11.69 -32.54 -28.70
N ALA A 103 -12.55 -33.48 -29.10
CA ALA A 103 -13.03 -34.52 -28.18
C ALA A 103 -11.89 -35.39 -27.62
N ASP A 104 -10.78 -35.57 -28.35
CA ASP A 104 -9.63 -36.34 -27.87
C ASP A 104 -8.85 -35.60 -26.78
N GLU A 105 -8.58 -34.30 -26.99
CA GLU A 105 -7.91 -33.45 -26.00
C GLU A 105 -8.72 -33.39 -24.70
N LYS A 106 -10.05 -33.25 -24.80
CA LYS A 106 -10.92 -33.28 -23.61
C LYS A 106 -10.84 -34.60 -22.87
N ARG A 107 -10.94 -35.74 -23.58
CA ARG A 107 -10.87 -37.08 -22.98
C ARG A 107 -9.54 -37.34 -22.26
N ARG A 108 -8.44 -36.73 -22.70
CA ARG A 108 -7.09 -36.93 -22.12
C ARG A 108 -6.74 -35.92 -21.04
N SER A 109 -7.55 -34.88 -20.84
CA SER A 109 -7.24 -33.81 -19.88
C SER A 109 -7.50 -34.27 -18.45
N VAL A 110 -6.43 -34.27 -17.64
CA VAL A 110 -6.50 -34.56 -16.19
C VAL A 110 -7.39 -33.54 -15.49
N PHE A 111 -7.19 -32.25 -15.76
CA PHE A 111 -8.01 -31.17 -15.17
C PHE A 111 -9.50 -31.34 -15.48
N LEU A 112 -9.86 -31.61 -16.74
CA LEU A 112 -11.27 -31.73 -17.11
C LEU A 112 -11.93 -32.94 -16.47
N ASN A 113 -11.26 -34.10 -16.48
CA ASN A 113 -11.84 -35.36 -16.01
C ASN A 113 -11.84 -35.51 -14.48
N GLU A 114 -10.83 -34.98 -13.78
CA GLU A 114 -10.65 -35.24 -12.34
C GLU A 114 -11.09 -34.08 -11.43
N LEU A 115 -11.20 -32.86 -11.97
CA LEU A 115 -11.67 -31.69 -11.21
C LEU A 115 -12.89 -31.03 -11.85
N PHE A 116 -12.81 -30.62 -13.12
CA PHE A 116 -13.82 -29.77 -13.75
C PHE A 116 -15.19 -30.46 -13.89
N GLU A 117 -15.22 -31.66 -14.48
CA GLU A 117 -16.45 -32.45 -14.63
C GLU A 117 -17.02 -32.96 -13.31
N PRO A 118 -16.22 -33.51 -12.36
CA PRO A 118 -16.72 -33.90 -11.05
C PRO A 118 -17.28 -32.72 -10.23
N ALA A 119 -16.74 -31.51 -10.41
CA ALA A 119 -17.29 -30.28 -9.82
C ALA A 119 -18.56 -29.79 -10.54
N GLY A 120 -18.99 -30.45 -11.62
CA GLY A 120 -20.24 -30.17 -12.32
C GLY A 120 -20.11 -29.16 -13.47
N PHE A 121 -18.90 -28.88 -13.95
CA PHE A 121 -18.64 -28.01 -15.09
C PHE A 121 -18.25 -28.79 -16.34
N VAL A 122 -18.57 -28.26 -17.52
CA VAL A 122 -18.26 -28.94 -18.80
C VAL A 122 -17.71 -28.05 -19.88
N GLU A 123 -18.00 -26.75 -19.81
CA GLU A 123 -17.54 -25.81 -20.81
C GLU A 123 -17.29 -24.45 -20.15
N THR A 124 -16.29 -23.75 -20.67
CA THR A 124 -15.99 -22.36 -20.33
C THR A 124 -16.18 -21.50 -21.58
N LEU A 125 -17.00 -20.44 -21.48
CA LEU A 125 -16.91 -19.28 -22.38
C LEU A 125 -15.90 -18.31 -21.80
N GLY A 126 -14.86 -17.97 -22.53
CA GLY A 126 -13.84 -17.06 -22.04
C GLY A 126 -13.43 -16.03 -23.08
N GLY A 127 -12.71 -15.01 -22.63
CA GLY A 127 -12.20 -13.98 -23.51
C GLY A 127 -11.06 -13.20 -22.87
N VAL A 128 -10.27 -12.55 -23.72
CA VAL A 128 -9.03 -11.87 -23.33
C VAL A 128 -9.31 -10.40 -23.07
N THR A 129 -9.09 -9.95 -21.83
CA THR A 129 -9.24 -8.54 -21.43
C THR A 129 -7.94 -7.76 -21.59
N ARG A 130 -6.78 -8.43 -21.49
CA ARG A 130 -5.47 -7.80 -21.65
C ARG A 130 -4.42 -8.81 -22.11
N SER A 131 -3.54 -8.39 -23.01
CA SER A 131 -2.31 -9.11 -23.35
C SER A 131 -1.23 -8.10 -23.73
N ALA A 132 -0.49 -7.58 -22.75
CA ALA A 132 0.50 -6.52 -22.96
C ALA A 132 1.52 -6.45 -21.82
N GLY A 133 2.79 -6.22 -22.16
CA GLY A 133 3.87 -5.99 -21.19
C GLY A 133 4.15 -7.18 -20.28
N GLY A 134 4.10 -8.41 -20.81
CA GLY A 134 4.29 -9.64 -20.03
C GLY A 134 3.09 -10.03 -19.16
N ARG A 135 1.97 -9.30 -19.26
CA ARG A 135 0.74 -9.60 -18.53
C ARG A 135 -0.37 -10.09 -19.46
N PHE A 136 -1.01 -11.19 -19.09
CA PHE A 136 -2.16 -11.79 -19.75
C PHE A 136 -3.35 -11.86 -18.80
N GLU A 137 -4.52 -11.39 -19.23
CA GLU A 137 -5.73 -11.39 -18.43
C GLU A 137 -6.91 -11.92 -19.24
N MET A 138 -7.68 -12.79 -18.60
CA MET A 138 -8.86 -13.38 -19.19
C MET A 138 -9.96 -13.55 -18.16
N PHE A 139 -11.19 -13.62 -18.63
CA PHE A 139 -12.30 -14.15 -17.85
C PHE A 139 -12.71 -15.52 -18.39
N GLY A 140 -13.36 -16.31 -17.55
CA GLY A 140 -14.05 -17.54 -17.93
C GLY A 140 -15.40 -17.63 -17.22
N LEU A 141 -16.43 -18.04 -17.95
CA LEU A 141 -17.77 -18.34 -17.46
C LEU A 141 -17.98 -19.84 -17.58
N GLN A 142 -18.04 -20.54 -16.45
CA GLN A 142 -18.13 -22.00 -16.42
C GLN A 142 -19.60 -22.43 -16.32
N ARG A 143 -20.03 -23.31 -17.23
CA ARG A 143 -21.40 -23.87 -17.22
C ARG A 143 -21.42 -25.36 -16.92
N GLY A 144 -22.59 -25.84 -16.48
CA GLY A 144 -22.87 -27.26 -16.26
C GLY A 144 -23.55 -27.98 -17.43
N LYS A 145 -23.76 -29.29 -17.28
CA LYS A 145 -24.41 -30.19 -18.27
C LYS A 145 -25.89 -29.87 -18.49
N ASP A 146 -26.51 -29.11 -17.60
CA ASP A 146 -27.94 -28.74 -17.59
C ASP A 146 -28.30 -27.63 -18.60
N ARG A 147 -27.30 -27.04 -19.28
CA ARG A 147 -27.49 -25.93 -20.22
C ARG A 147 -27.04 -26.27 -21.64
N ALA A 148 -27.52 -25.47 -22.60
CA ALA A 148 -27.10 -25.57 -24.00
C ALA A 148 -25.67 -25.05 -24.19
N VAL A 149 -25.00 -25.52 -25.27
CA VAL A 149 -23.65 -25.07 -25.66
C VAL A 149 -23.60 -23.57 -25.90
N PHE A 150 -22.49 -22.93 -25.51
CA PHE A 150 -22.28 -21.52 -25.84
C PHE A 150 -22.19 -21.37 -27.37
N GLY A 151 -23.00 -20.50 -27.94
CA GLY A 151 -23.05 -20.21 -29.37
C GLY A 151 -22.21 -19.01 -29.77
N LYS A 152 -22.20 -18.69 -31.08
CA LYS A 152 -21.54 -17.49 -31.61
C LYS A 152 -22.17 -16.17 -31.17
N ASP A 153 -23.45 -16.20 -30.81
CA ASP A 153 -24.12 -15.02 -30.25
C ASP A 153 -23.68 -14.77 -28.79
N ASP A 154 -23.33 -15.81 -28.03
CA ASP A 154 -22.74 -15.65 -26.70
C ASP A 154 -21.33 -15.07 -26.79
N ASP A 155 -20.53 -15.51 -27.78
CA ASP A 155 -19.24 -14.88 -28.09
C ASP A 155 -19.43 -13.37 -28.31
N ARG A 156 -20.35 -12.98 -29.21
CA ARG A 156 -20.62 -11.56 -29.51
C ARG A 156 -21.11 -10.76 -28.29
N ALA A 157 -21.99 -11.34 -27.49
CA ALA A 157 -22.48 -10.68 -26.28
C ALA A 157 -21.37 -10.45 -25.26
N ALA A 158 -20.47 -11.42 -25.08
CA ALA A 158 -19.30 -11.27 -24.23
C ALA A 158 -18.33 -10.23 -24.80
N GLU A 159 -18.07 -10.27 -26.11
CA GLU A 159 -17.20 -9.31 -26.82
C GLU A 159 -17.66 -7.85 -26.66
N ASN A 160 -18.96 -7.59 -26.55
CA ASN A 160 -19.48 -6.25 -26.23
C ASN A 160 -19.12 -5.78 -24.81
N ILE A 161 -18.98 -6.69 -23.85
CA ILE A 161 -18.72 -6.38 -22.43
C ILE A 161 -17.22 -6.26 -22.15
N ILE A 162 -16.38 -7.08 -22.82
CA ILE A 162 -14.91 -7.12 -22.63
C ILE A 162 -14.25 -5.73 -22.59
N PRO A 163 -14.49 -4.79 -23.53
CA PRO A 163 -13.80 -3.50 -23.51
C PRO A 163 -14.12 -2.67 -22.26
N HIS A 164 -15.35 -2.78 -21.73
CA HIS A 164 -15.76 -2.08 -20.51
C HIS A 164 -15.16 -2.72 -19.26
N MET A 165 -15.16 -4.06 -19.19
CA MET A 165 -14.52 -4.81 -18.11
C MET A 165 -13.00 -4.55 -18.08
N ALA A 166 -12.33 -4.56 -19.24
CA ALA A 166 -10.90 -4.26 -19.35
C ALA A 166 -10.57 -2.85 -18.85
N ARG A 167 -11.41 -1.85 -19.20
CA ARG A 167 -11.26 -0.47 -18.72
C ARG A 167 -11.50 -0.35 -17.21
N ALA A 168 -12.56 -0.97 -16.68
CA ALA A 168 -12.84 -0.98 -15.25
C ALA A 168 -11.66 -1.60 -14.46
N LEU A 169 -11.13 -2.74 -14.93
CA LEU A 169 -9.96 -3.39 -14.35
C LEU A 169 -8.68 -2.55 -14.46
N GLN A 170 -8.50 -1.80 -15.54
CA GLN A 170 -7.38 -0.87 -15.68
C GLN A 170 -7.46 0.24 -14.62
N VAL A 171 -8.61 0.90 -14.48
CA VAL A 171 -8.82 1.97 -13.50
C VAL A 171 -8.67 1.44 -12.07
N ARG A 172 -9.31 0.30 -11.76
CA ARG A 172 -9.19 -0.36 -10.45
C ARG A 172 -7.74 -0.63 -10.07
N ARG A 173 -6.91 -1.11 -11.00
CA ARG A 173 -5.49 -1.35 -10.73
C ARG A 173 -4.70 -0.09 -10.48
N LEU A 174 -4.97 0.99 -11.22
CA LEU A 174 -4.32 2.27 -10.99
C LEU A 174 -4.63 2.79 -9.59
N LEU A 175 -5.89 2.68 -9.15
CA LEU A 175 -6.30 3.08 -7.80
C LEU A 175 -5.65 2.20 -6.73
N LEU A 176 -5.70 0.87 -6.87
CA LEU A 176 -5.06 -0.04 -5.91
C LEU A 176 -3.53 0.18 -5.82
N ALA A 177 -2.87 0.49 -6.94
CA ALA A 177 -1.44 0.81 -6.92
C ALA A 177 -1.15 2.12 -6.16
N GLN A 178 -2.04 3.12 -6.25
CA GLN A 178 -1.96 4.34 -5.45
C GLN A 178 -2.19 4.04 -3.97
N ASP A 179 -3.18 3.23 -3.60
CA ASP A 179 -3.43 2.85 -2.21
C ASP A 179 -2.22 2.14 -1.59
N VAL A 180 -1.55 1.25 -2.33
CA VAL A 180 -0.33 0.59 -1.89
C VAL A 180 0.82 1.60 -1.70
N LEU A 181 0.96 2.56 -2.62
CA LEU A 181 1.97 3.62 -2.48
C LEU A 181 1.70 4.48 -1.24
N VAL A 182 0.47 4.94 -1.04
CA VAL A 182 0.05 5.72 0.12
C VAL A 182 0.32 4.93 1.41
N ALA A 183 -0.12 3.68 1.50
CA ALA A 183 0.13 2.84 2.67
C ALA A 183 1.63 2.64 2.95
N ASN A 184 2.47 2.53 1.92
CA ASN A 184 3.92 2.44 2.09
C ASN A 184 4.54 3.77 2.56
N LEU A 185 4.04 4.91 2.06
CA LEU A 185 4.46 6.23 2.52
C LEU A 185 4.06 6.44 3.99
N GLU A 186 2.83 6.11 4.37
CA GLU A 186 2.36 6.17 5.76
C GLU A 186 3.24 5.30 6.68
N ARG A 187 3.55 4.06 6.27
CA ARG A 187 4.46 3.17 7.02
C ARG A 187 5.86 3.74 7.14
N THR A 188 6.33 4.49 6.15
CA THR A 188 7.64 5.16 6.21
C THR A 188 7.59 6.32 7.20
N LEU A 189 6.53 7.15 7.16
CA LEU A 189 6.33 8.24 8.11
C LEU A 189 6.16 7.75 9.55
N ASP A 190 5.58 6.57 9.75
CA ASP A 190 5.44 5.90 11.05
C ASP A 190 6.78 5.53 11.70
N ARG A 191 7.86 5.45 10.91
CA ARG A 191 9.21 5.13 11.41
C ARG A 191 9.99 6.38 11.83
N ALA A 192 9.46 7.58 11.52
CA ALA A 192 10.06 8.83 11.94
C ALA A 192 9.97 9.02 13.47
N THR A 193 11.08 9.45 14.07
CA THR A 193 11.13 9.83 15.49
C THR A 193 10.42 11.15 15.79
N ALA A 194 10.16 11.96 14.77
CA ALA A 194 9.33 13.16 14.87
C ALA A 194 7.84 12.82 14.69
N GLY A 195 6.99 13.53 15.41
CA GLY A 195 5.56 13.51 15.15
C GLY A 195 5.25 14.27 13.87
N ILE A 196 4.60 13.64 12.90
CA ILE A 196 4.21 14.27 11.64
C ILE A 196 2.69 14.28 11.57
N ALA A 197 2.10 15.46 11.32
CA ALA A 197 0.68 15.63 11.08
C ALA A 197 0.44 16.50 9.84
N ILE A 198 -0.57 16.15 9.05
CA ILE A 198 -1.00 16.91 7.88
C ILE A 198 -2.41 17.43 8.15
N LEU A 199 -2.59 18.72 7.92
CA LEU A 199 -3.86 19.42 8.04
C LEU A 199 -4.44 19.73 6.67
N ASP A 200 -5.76 19.57 6.54
CA ASP A 200 -6.52 20.02 5.38
C ASP A 200 -6.54 21.57 5.31
N PRO A 201 -7.04 22.17 4.19
CA PRO A 201 -7.11 23.62 4.07
C PRO A 201 -7.98 24.32 5.12
N ALA A 202 -8.82 23.58 5.86
CA ALA A 202 -9.60 24.11 6.98
C ALA A 202 -8.87 23.96 8.33
N GLY A 203 -7.62 23.51 8.34
CA GLY A 203 -6.80 23.30 9.53
C GLY A 203 -7.16 22.03 10.32
N ARG A 204 -7.91 21.10 9.73
CA ARG A 204 -8.33 19.86 10.38
C ARG A 204 -7.39 18.72 10.02
N LEU A 205 -7.17 17.81 10.95
CA LEU A 205 -6.29 16.66 10.78
C LEU A 205 -6.75 15.77 9.61
N ALA A 206 -5.91 15.66 8.59
CA ALA A 206 -6.06 14.73 7.48
C ALA A 206 -5.25 13.45 7.72
N PHE A 207 -4.06 13.57 8.33
CA PHE A 207 -3.18 12.45 8.64
C PHE A 207 -2.31 12.76 9.86
N ALA A 208 -2.02 11.75 10.69
CA ALA A 208 -0.98 11.81 11.72
C ALA A 208 -0.25 10.47 11.80
N ASN A 209 1.08 10.50 11.81
CA ASN A 209 1.87 9.29 12.08
C ASN A 209 1.73 8.84 13.54
N LYS A 210 2.15 7.60 13.84
CA LYS A 210 2.09 7.05 15.21
C LYS A 210 2.76 7.93 16.25
N THR A 211 3.89 8.56 15.94
CA THR A 211 4.60 9.44 16.86
C THR A 211 3.78 10.68 17.21
N ALA A 212 3.16 11.35 16.24
CA ALA A 212 2.28 12.49 16.48
C ALA A 212 1.05 12.10 17.30
N GLN A 213 0.46 10.94 17.00
CA GLN A 213 -0.65 10.39 17.76
C GLN A 213 -0.25 10.16 19.22
N ALA A 214 0.89 9.53 19.47
CA ALA A 214 1.40 9.26 20.83
C ALA A 214 1.69 10.55 21.60
N ILE A 215 2.33 11.54 20.97
CA ILE A 215 2.59 12.86 21.59
C ILE A 215 1.27 13.53 22.00
N CYS A 216 0.28 13.54 21.09
CA CYS A 216 -1.00 14.18 21.37
C CYS A 216 -1.86 13.40 22.39
N GLN A 217 -1.75 12.07 22.42
CA GLN A 217 -2.44 11.21 23.39
C GLN A 217 -1.85 11.35 24.81
N ALA A 218 -0.55 11.62 24.93
CA ALA A 218 0.08 11.92 26.21
C ALA A 218 -0.46 13.21 26.86
N ALA A 219 -1.09 14.09 26.07
CA ALA A 219 -1.72 15.33 26.51
C ALA A 219 -0.80 16.27 27.33
N ASP A 220 0.51 16.16 27.13
CA ASP A 220 1.53 16.90 27.87
C ASP A 220 1.96 18.16 27.10
N GLY A 221 0.99 19.01 26.77
CA GLY A 221 1.20 20.30 26.11
C GLY A 221 0.67 20.39 24.69
N LEU A 222 0.48 19.25 24.00
CA LEU A 222 -0.15 19.14 22.68
C LEU A 222 -1.27 18.09 22.70
N SER A 223 -2.35 18.35 21.97
CA SER A 223 -3.46 17.40 21.79
C SER A 223 -4.24 17.74 20.50
N PHE A 224 -5.07 16.81 20.03
CA PHE A 224 -6.07 17.10 19.01
C PHE A 224 -7.44 17.31 19.66
N ASP A 225 -8.15 18.36 19.27
CA ASP A 225 -9.53 18.58 19.71
C ASP A 225 -10.51 17.64 18.99
N ARG A 226 -11.79 17.66 19.41
CA ARG A 226 -12.84 16.82 18.80
C ARG A 226 -13.10 17.12 17.32
N SER A 227 -12.68 18.29 16.83
CA SER A 227 -12.77 18.67 15.42
C SER A 227 -11.51 18.33 14.61
N GLY A 228 -10.52 17.69 15.25
CA GLY A 228 -9.26 17.31 14.63
C GLY A 228 -8.27 18.47 14.50
N ARG A 229 -8.39 19.55 15.27
CA ARG A 229 -7.40 20.64 15.24
C ARG A 229 -6.33 20.43 16.28
N LEU A 230 -5.08 20.77 15.96
CA LEU A 230 -3.99 20.74 16.95
C LEU A 230 -4.21 21.87 17.95
N VAL A 231 -4.14 21.54 19.24
CA VAL A 231 -4.27 22.49 20.34
C VAL A 231 -3.06 22.36 21.26
N ALA A 232 -2.37 23.48 21.46
CA ALA A 232 -1.38 23.62 22.52
C ALA A 232 -2.04 24.07 23.83
N ALA A 233 -1.58 23.51 24.96
CA ALA A 233 -2.05 23.87 26.29
C ALA A 233 -1.63 25.30 26.69
N ASP A 234 -0.43 25.71 26.28
CA ASP A 234 0.04 27.07 26.46
C ASP A 234 -0.63 28.03 25.46
N ALA A 235 -1.16 29.15 25.97
CA ALA A 235 -1.94 30.09 25.16
C ALA A 235 -1.09 30.88 24.14
N VAL A 236 0.19 31.11 24.42
CA VAL A 236 1.10 31.81 23.50
C VAL A 236 1.48 30.87 22.37
N ALA A 237 1.89 29.65 22.69
CA ALA A 237 2.20 28.60 21.73
C ALA A 237 0.99 28.31 20.84
N ARG A 238 -0.22 28.22 21.41
CA ARG A 238 -1.45 28.00 20.66
C ARG A 238 -1.71 29.10 19.64
N ARG A 239 -1.69 30.38 20.06
CA ARG A 239 -1.88 31.50 19.14
C ARG A 239 -0.83 31.54 18.04
N SER A 240 0.42 31.19 18.38
CA SER A 240 1.50 31.15 17.41
C SER A 240 1.30 30.03 16.38
N ILE A 241 0.93 28.83 16.80
CA ILE A 241 0.61 27.71 15.89
C ILE A 241 -0.58 28.08 14.99
N ASP A 242 -1.67 28.59 15.57
CA ASP A 242 -2.86 28.98 14.82
C ASP A 242 -2.54 30.05 13.75
N ALA A 243 -1.71 31.04 14.10
CA ALA A 243 -1.26 32.08 13.17
C ALA A 243 -0.38 31.50 12.04
N GLN A 244 0.53 30.57 12.36
CA GLN A 244 1.38 29.93 11.36
C GLN A 244 0.58 29.05 10.39
N ILE A 245 -0.42 28.31 10.88
CA ILE A 245 -1.31 27.51 10.04
C ILE A 245 -2.10 28.43 9.09
N ALA A 246 -2.64 29.54 9.60
CA ALA A 246 -3.36 30.52 8.78
C ALA A 246 -2.45 31.20 7.75
N GLY A 247 -1.23 31.59 8.13
CA GLY A 247 -0.25 32.20 7.23
C GLY A 247 0.16 31.25 6.10
N VAL A 248 0.43 29.99 6.43
CA VAL A 248 0.73 28.95 5.44
C VAL A 248 -0.42 28.76 4.45
N ALA A 249 -1.67 28.73 4.93
CA ALA A 249 -2.84 28.66 4.05
C ALA A 249 -2.96 29.88 3.12
N ALA A 250 -2.42 31.04 3.53
CA ALA A 250 -2.34 32.26 2.72
C ALA A 250 -1.09 32.34 1.82
N GLY A 251 -0.23 31.31 1.81
CA GLY A 251 0.97 31.23 0.96
C GLY A 251 2.28 31.64 1.64
N GLU A 252 2.30 31.79 2.97
CA GLU A 252 3.53 32.03 3.72
C GLU A 252 4.36 30.75 3.95
N SER A 253 5.63 30.92 4.31
CA SER A 253 6.61 29.83 4.48
C SER A 253 6.39 28.97 5.73
N GLY A 254 5.59 29.44 6.68
CA GLY A 254 5.45 28.84 8.01
C GLY A 254 6.63 29.17 8.94
N GLY A 255 6.78 28.41 10.04
CA GLY A 255 7.73 28.73 11.10
C GLY A 255 7.83 27.70 12.22
N LEU A 256 8.78 27.93 13.14
CA LEU A 256 9.03 27.09 14.32
C LEU A 256 8.37 27.71 15.56
N VAL A 257 7.66 26.88 16.32
CA VAL A 257 6.98 27.27 17.57
C VAL A 257 7.43 26.36 18.71
N PRO A 258 8.10 26.89 19.76
CA PRO A 258 8.35 26.12 20.97
C PRO A 258 7.04 25.95 21.76
N VAL A 259 6.77 24.74 22.25
CA VAL A 259 5.57 24.41 23.02
C VAL A 259 5.96 23.91 24.41
N PRO A 260 5.77 24.74 25.46
CA PRO A 260 6.02 24.33 26.84
C PRO A 260 5.16 23.12 27.25
N ARG A 261 5.73 22.27 28.10
CA ARG A 261 5.08 21.06 28.60
C ARG A 261 4.60 21.26 30.05
N PRO A 262 3.32 20.98 30.38
CA PRO A 262 2.83 21.01 31.75
C PRO A 262 3.63 20.15 32.72
N SER A 263 4.22 19.04 32.26
CA SER A 263 5.06 18.17 33.10
C SER A 263 6.40 18.81 33.51
N GLY A 264 6.79 19.96 32.95
CA GLY A 264 8.10 20.58 33.17
C GLY A 264 9.26 19.94 32.38
N ARG A 265 8.98 18.99 31.49
CA ARG A 265 9.98 18.44 30.55
C ARG A 265 10.39 19.49 29.51
N ARG A 266 11.50 19.26 28.81
CA ARG A 266 11.95 20.16 27.73
C ARG A 266 10.84 20.35 26.69
N ALA A 267 10.62 21.61 26.29
CA ALA A 267 9.55 22.00 25.37
C ALA A 267 9.64 21.25 24.03
N TYR A 268 8.49 20.93 23.46
CA TYR A 268 8.45 20.47 22.06
C TYR A 268 8.84 21.61 21.13
N THR A 269 9.34 21.28 19.95
CA THR A 269 9.45 22.23 18.84
C THR A 269 8.52 21.79 17.72
N VAL A 270 7.56 22.65 17.35
CA VAL A 270 6.61 22.41 16.26
C VAL A 270 7.04 23.24 15.06
N LEU A 271 7.42 22.59 13.97
CA LEU A 271 7.52 23.23 12.65
C LEU A 271 6.15 23.21 11.99
N VAL A 272 5.70 24.36 11.51
CA VAL A 272 4.54 24.50 10.61
C VAL A 272 5.08 24.86 9.24
N ALA A 273 4.71 24.11 8.20
CA ALA A 273 5.19 24.31 6.84
C ALA A 273 4.05 24.15 5.81
N PRO A 274 4.12 24.84 4.65
CA PRO A 274 3.15 24.66 3.57
C PRO A 274 3.21 23.27 2.97
N LEU A 275 2.03 22.68 2.76
CA LEU A 275 1.86 21.48 1.96
C LEU A 275 1.13 21.85 0.66
N THR A 276 1.89 22.09 -0.39
CA THR A 276 1.37 22.43 -1.72
C THR A 276 1.17 21.17 -2.54
N ALA A 277 -0.07 20.88 -2.92
CA ALA A 277 -0.36 19.96 -4.00
C ALA A 277 -0.59 20.77 -5.28
N GLU A 278 0.34 20.69 -6.23
CA GLU A 278 0.10 21.18 -7.59
C GLU A 278 -0.86 20.21 -8.29
N LEU A 279 -2.17 20.48 -8.17
CA LEU A 279 -3.17 19.80 -8.97
C LEU A 279 -3.24 20.49 -10.34
N SER A 280 -2.64 19.87 -11.34
CA SER A 280 -2.76 20.26 -12.74
C SER A 280 -4.04 19.65 -13.33
N ASP A 281 -5.22 20.13 -12.94
CA ASP A 281 -6.46 19.75 -13.61
C ASP A 281 -7.39 20.97 -13.82
N GLN A 282 -7.75 21.23 -15.09
CA GLN A 282 -8.54 22.37 -15.53
C GLN A 282 -10.03 22.29 -15.10
N LEU A 283 -10.45 21.17 -14.53
CA LEU A 283 -11.82 20.95 -14.02
C LEU A 283 -11.99 21.25 -12.53
N LEU A 284 -10.88 21.43 -11.78
CA LEU A 284 -10.88 21.69 -10.35
C LEU A 284 -9.99 22.91 -10.05
N ASP A 285 -10.56 24.12 -10.14
CA ASP A 285 -9.93 25.40 -9.79
C ASP A 285 -9.67 25.55 -8.28
N ALA A 286 -8.87 24.66 -7.68
CA ALA A 286 -8.44 24.83 -6.30
C ALA A 286 -7.05 24.22 -6.06
N THR A 287 -6.03 25.07 -6.03
CA THR A 287 -4.83 24.83 -5.25
C THR A 287 -5.25 24.65 -3.78
N ARG A 288 -5.31 23.40 -3.32
CA ARG A 288 -5.56 23.09 -1.91
C ARG A 288 -4.23 23.12 -1.18
N SER A 289 -3.91 24.27 -0.58
CA SER A 289 -2.78 24.41 0.34
C SER A 289 -3.20 23.92 1.73
N GLY A 290 -2.68 22.76 2.13
CA GLY A 290 -2.74 22.30 3.51
C GLY A 290 -1.55 22.80 4.32
N ALA A 291 -1.46 22.37 5.58
CA ALA A 291 -0.29 22.60 6.42
C ALA A 291 0.30 21.27 6.89
N MET A 292 1.63 21.17 6.90
CA MET A 292 2.37 20.08 7.52
C MET A 292 2.92 20.55 8.86
N LEU A 293 2.75 19.72 9.88
CA LEU A 293 3.26 19.90 11.22
C LEU A 293 4.33 18.84 11.49
N VAL A 294 5.52 19.26 11.95
CA VAL A 294 6.57 18.37 12.44
C VAL A 294 6.86 18.70 13.89
N VAL A 295 6.58 17.77 14.79
CA VAL A 295 6.75 17.89 16.24
C VAL A 295 8.00 17.15 16.65
N HIS A 296 9.01 17.89 17.10
CA HIS A 296 10.22 17.34 17.69
C HIS A 296 10.08 17.30 19.22
N ASP A 297 10.25 16.11 19.80
CA ASP A 297 10.45 15.95 21.24
C ASP A 297 11.95 15.87 21.53
N PRO A 298 12.54 16.86 22.21
CA PRO A 298 13.97 16.84 22.54
C PRO A 298 14.35 15.75 23.56
N GLU A 299 13.37 15.12 24.21
CA GLU A 299 13.60 14.01 25.14
C GLU A 299 13.50 12.64 24.44
N LEU A 300 12.92 12.57 23.23
CA LEU A 300 13.04 11.39 22.38
C LEU A 300 14.43 11.43 21.75
N GLY A 301 15.39 10.73 22.36
CA GLY A 301 16.76 10.65 21.87
C GLY A 301 16.86 10.15 20.44
N LEU A 302 18.06 10.25 19.84
CA LEU A 302 18.37 9.66 18.54
C LEU A 302 18.11 8.15 18.59
N GLY A 303 16.91 7.72 18.22
CA GLY A 303 16.44 6.32 18.30
C GLY A 303 17.06 5.41 17.25
N ALA A 304 18.25 5.73 16.75
CA ALA A 304 18.91 4.92 15.74
C ALA A 304 19.45 3.62 16.37
N PRO A 305 19.26 2.47 15.71
CA PRO A 305 19.80 1.21 16.20
C PRO A 305 21.32 1.29 16.29
N VAL A 306 21.91 0.81 17.40
CA VAL A 306 23.35 0.65 17.56
C VAL A 306 23.95 -0.12 16.38
N GLU A 307 23.19 -1.07 15.85
CA GLU A 307 23.49 -1.87 14.67
C GLU A 307 23.77 -1.03 13.41
N ALA A 308 23.12 0.13 13.26
CA ALA A 308 23.34 1.04 12.14
C ALA A 308 24.75 1.64 12.19
N LEU A 309 25.23 2.04 13.38
CA LEU A 309 26.60 2.50 13.54
C LEU A 309 27.61 1.36 13.37
N GLN A 310 27.27 0.14 13.80
CA GLN A 310 28.14 -1.02 13.63
C GLN A 310 28.36 -1.35 12.15
N LYS A 311 27.28 -1.38 11.36
CA LYS A 311 27.35 -1.73 9.93
C LYS A 311 27.82 -0.57 9.08
N GLY A 312 27.31 0.64 9.32
CA GLY A 312 27.58 1.81 8.49
C GLY A 312 28.92 2.48 8.76
N LEU A 313 29.39 2.48 10.01
CA LEU A 313 30.65 3.10 10.41
C LEU A 313 31.71 2.07 10.85
N GLY A 314 31.42 0.77 10.73
CA GLY A 314 32.35 -0.29 11.12
C GLY A 314 32.69 -0.32 12.61
N LEU A 315 31.83 0.25 13.47
CA LEU A 315 32.09 0.35 14.90
C LEU A 315 31.85 -0.99 15.61
N PRO A 316 32.76 -1.46 16.48
CA PRO A 316 32.46 -2.54 17.41
C PRO A 316 31.34 -2.14 18.37
N ARG A 317 30.56 -3.12 18.87
CA ARG A 317 29.35 -2.85 19.69
C ARG A 317 29.56 -1.83 20.81
N GLY A 318 30.57 -2.01 21.67
CA GLY A 318 30.82 -1.09 22.78
C GLY A 318 31.21 0.34 22.34
N ALA A 319 31.89 0.47 21.18
CA ALA A 319 32.21 1.77 20.60
C ALA A 319 30.97 2.43 19.98
N ALA A 320 30.11 1.65 19.31
CA ALA A 320 28.83 2.12 18.77
C ALA A 320 27.87 2.58 19.89
N GLU A 321 27.76 1.80 20.97
CA GLU A 321 26.93 2.13 22.13
C GLU A 321 27.40 3.42 22.82
N LEU A 322 28.71 3.60 22.97
CA LEU A 322 29.26 4.86 23.49
C LEU A 322 29.01 6.03 22.54
N SER A 323 29.26 5.87 21.24
CA SER A 323 29.03 6.90 20.23
C SER A 323 27.57 7.38 20.21
N MET A 324 26.62 6.46 20.34
CA MET A 324 25.20 6.79 20.49
C MET A 324 24.92 7.59 21.76
N ALA A 325 25.47 7.18 22.90
CA ALA A 325 25.26 7.89 24.16
C ALA A 325 25.84 9.31 24.11
N LEU A 326 27.02 9.48 23.53
CA LEU A 326 27.64 10.78 23.33
C LEU A 326 26.82 11.67 22.37
N ALA A 327 26.27 11.09 21.29
CA ALA A 327 25.40 11.80 20.36
C ALA A 327 24.04 12.20 20.98
N ALA A 328 23.55 11.42 21.94
CA ALA A 328 22.39 11.75 22.76
C ALA A 328 22.69 12.77 23.87
N GLY A 329 23.93 13.27 23.97
CA GLY A 329 24.34 14.31 24.92
C GLY A 329 24.81 13.80 26.28
N HIS A 330 24.99 12.48 26.46
CA HIS A 330 25.60 11.94 27.68
C HIS A 330 27.12 12.14 27.68
N ASP A 331 27.72 12.19 28.88
CA ASP A 331 29.17 12.17 29.03
C ASP A 331 29.73 10.75 29.28
N LEU A 332 31.05 10.61 29.22
CA LEU A 332 31.74 9.33 29.42
C LEU A 332 31.47 8.69 30.79
N LYS A 333 31.27 9.53 31.82
CA LYS A 333 31.07 9.07 33.20
C LYS A 333 29.68 8.47 33.36
N SER A 334 28.67 9.18 32.88
CA SER A 334 27.27 8.74 32.84
C SER A 334 27.12 7.45 32.04
N PHE A 335 27.83 7.34 30.90
CA PHE A 335 27.86 6.10 30.12
C PHE A 335 28.49 4.93 30.90
N ALA A 336 29.64 5.17 31.56
CA ALA A 336 30.34 4.14 32.33
C ALA A 336 29.47 3.61 33.48
N GLU A 337 28.83 4.51 34.22
CA GLU A 337 27.89 4.19 35.29
C GLU A 337 26.67 3.40 34.77
N ALA A 338 26.03 3.89 33.70
CA ALA A 338 24.85 3.24 33.12
C ALA A 338 25.14 1.83 32.57
N ARG A 339 26.37 1.57 32.10
CA ARG A 339 26.79 0.27 31.57
C ARG A 339 27.52 -0.63 32.56
N GLY A 340 27.75 -0.17 33.79
CA GLY A 340 28.49 -0.93 34.81
C GLY A 340 29.96 -1.19 34.42
N VAL A 341 30.56 -0.29 33.62
CA VAL A 341 31.96 -0.39 33.19
C VAL A 341 32.80 0.71 33.82
N THR A 342 34.13 0.55 33.81
CA THR A 342 35.01 1.60 34.34
C THR A 342 35.10 2.79 33.38
N ILE A 343 35.42 3.98 33.90
CA ILE A 343 35.74 5.15 33.07
C ILE A 343 36.90 4.86 32.09
N HIS A 344 37.82 3.98 32.47
CA HIS A 344 38.93 3.57 31.61
C HIS A 344 38.42 2.74 30.41
N THR A 345 37.43 1.87 30.63
CA THR A 345 36.76 1.10 29.58
C THR A 345 35.97 2.02 28.65
N ALA A 346 35.27 3.03 29.17
CA ALA A 346 34.60 4.04 28.34
C ALA A 346 35.60 4.82 27.47
N ARG A 347 36.74 5.24 28.03
CA ARG A 347 37.83 5.87 27.25
C ARG A 347 38.43 4.94 26.18
N PHE A 348 38.53 3.64 26.47
CA PHE A 348 38.97 2.66 25.50
C PHE A 348 38.00 2.54 24.32
N HIS A 349 36.69 2.47 24.58
CA HIS A 349 35.67 2.49 23.53
C HIS A 349 35.69 3.81 22.73
N LEU A 350 35.93 4.95 23.37
CA LEU A 350 36.08 6.23 22.67
C LEU A 350 37.27 6.19 21.71
N ARG A 351 38.44 5.71 22.17
CA ARG A 351 39.63 5.56 21.34
C ARG A 351 39.35 4.69 20.11
N ILE A 352 38.71 3.54 20.31
CA ILE A 352 38.32 2.65 19.20
C ILE A 352 37.39 3.37 18.22
N ALA A 353 36.40 4.12 18.73
CA ALA A 353 35.48 4.85 17.87
C ALA A 353 36.22 5.89 17.03
N LEU A 354 37.09 6.69 17.64
CA LEU A 354 37.90 7.70 16.94
C LEU A 354 38.82 7.08 15.88
N GLU A 355 39.48 5.97 16.20
CA GLU A 355 40.34 5.23 15.26
C GLU A 355 39.55 4.66 14.08
N ARG A 356 38.37 4.08 14.32
CA ARG A 356 37.56 3.45 13.28
C ARG A 356 36.87 4.47 12.35
N THR A 357 36.56 5.66 12.85
CA THR A 357 35.89 6.70 12.07
C THR A 357 36.84 7.81 11.61
N GLU A 358 38.14 7.68 11.88
CA GLU A 358 39.18 8.70 11.61
C GLU A 358 38.83 10.08 12.19
N ALA A 359 38.08 10.11 13.29
CA ALA A 359 37.66 11.35 13.92
C ALA A 359 38.77 11.88 14.83
N ASN A 360 39.13 13.15 14.65
CA ASN A 360 40.21 13.78 15.41
C ASN A 360 39.82 14.22 16.83
N SER A 361 38.55 14.10 17.22
CA SER A 361 38.07 14.49 18.55
C SER A 361 36.71 13.86 18.86
N GLN A 362 36.35 13.81 20.15
CA GLN A 362 35.01 13.41 20.59
C GLN A 362 33.90 14.24 19.92
N ALA A 363 34.09 15.56 19.80
CA ALA A 363 33.14 16.43 19.11
C ALA A 363 33.05 16.11 17.60
N GLY A 364 34.17 15.73 16.97
CA GLY A 364 34.21 15.26 15.59
C GLY A 364 33.42 13.96 15.39
N LEU A 365 33.61 12.99 16.29
CA LEU A 365 32.85 11.74 16.30
C LEU A 365 31.34 11.99 16.47
N VAL A 366 30.96 12.84 17.43
CA VAL A 366 29.55 13.20 17.65
C VAL A 366 28.95 13.83 16.40
N ARG A 367 29.63 14.79 15.75
CA ARG A 367 29.15 15.39 14.49
C ARG A 367 28.98 14.36 13.38
N LEU A 368 29.94 13.45 13.23
CA LEU A 368 29.88 12.40 12.21
C LEU A 368 28.71 11.45 12.48
N VAL A 369 28.52 11.02 13.72
CA VAL A 369 27.41 10.15 14.13
C VAL A 369 26.08 10.85 13.92
N VAL A 370 25.91 12.08 14.41
CA VAL A 370 24.67 12.85 14.22
C VAL A 370 24.37 13.02 12.74
N ARG A 371 25.36 13.38 11.91
CA ARG A 371 25.16 13.50 10.45
C ARG A 371 24.77 12.17 9.81
N PHE A 372 25.49 11.09 10.11
CA PHE A 372 25.19 9.76 9.60
C PHE A 372 23.77 9.32 9.99
N LEU A 373 23.37 9.58 11.23
CA LEU A 373 22.04 9.26 11.72
C LEU A 373 20.95 10.15 11.12
N SER A 374 21.23 11.42 10.84
CA SER A 374 20.29 12.30 10.12
C SER A 374 20.09 11.85 8.67
N ASP A 375 21.18 11.47 7.99
CA ASP A 375 21.14 10.99 6.60
C ASP A 375 20.39 9.64 6.50
N MET A 376 20.53 8.78 7.52
CA MET A 376 19.88 7.47 7.58
C MET A 376 18.46 7.53 8.18
N GLY A 377 18.19 8.44 9.11
CA GLY A 377 16.91 8.59 9.82
C GLY A 377 15.77 9.12 8.96
N ALA A 378 16.07 9.55 7.74
CA ALA A 378 15.07 9.81 6.69
C ALA A 378 14.63 8.53 5.93
N GLY A 379 15.22 7.36 6.20
CA GLY A 379 15.11 6.20 5.31
C GLY A 379 15.16 4.81 5.92
N TRP A 380 14.99 4.63 7.24
CA TRP A 380 14.75 3.30 7.82
C TRP A 380 13.38 3.22 8.44
#